data_AF-A0AAW2VXL3-F1
#
_entry.id   AF-A0AAW2VXL3-F1
#
_cell.length_a   1.000
_cell.length_b   1.000
_cell.length_c   1.000
_cell.angle_alpha   90.00
_cell.angle_beta   90.00
_cell.angle_gamma   90.00
#
_symmetry.space_group_name_H-M   'P 1'
#
loop_
_entity.id
_entity.type
_entity.pdbx_description
1 polymer ?
#
loop_
_entity_poly.entity_id
_entity_poly.type
_entity_poly.pdbx_seq_one_letter_code
_entity_poly.pdbx_strand_id
1 'polypeptide(L)'
;MGSGQTLDASHSFPATRRGPLQRSYTHPLLRYLSQQEGIHVLKEIHNGYCGAYAGTWILANKALMARYFWPTMKQDAKQLVNKCEGCQKHFSLIHRPAQPLTTMLSPCLFAQWGIDIVGSFHWLGAKENFS
;
A
#
# COMPACT_ATOMS: atom_id res chain seq x y z
N MET A 1 24.83 24.99 11.59
CA MET A 1 24.52 23.77 10.82
C MET A 1 23.08 23.40 11.12
N GLY A 2 22.19 23.48 10.15
CA GLY A 2 20.75 23.25 10.36
C GLY A 2 19.91 23.96 9.31
N SER A 3 20.21 23.74 8.03
CA SER A 3 19.44 24.29 6.93
C SER A 3 18.10 23.54 6.85
N GLY A 4 17.02 24.25 7.15
CA GLY A 4 15.66 23.79 6.87
C GLY A 4 15.49 23.58 5.37
N GLN A 5 15.08 22.38 4.97
CA GLN A 5 14.71 22.10 3.59
C GLN A 5 13.29 22.61 3.37
N THR A 6 13.19 23.80 2.81
CA THR A 6 11.98 24.30 2.17
C THR A 6 11.72 23.47 0.93
N LEU A 7 10.52 22.88 0.85
CA LEU A 7 10.02 22.21 -0.35
C LEU A 7 9.92 23.24 -1.48
N ASP A 8 10.88 23.19 -2.40
CA ASP A 8 10.83 23.88 -3.68
C ASP A 8 9.60 23.35 -4.46
N ALA A 9 8.70 24.27 -4.79
CA ALA A 9 7.51 24.03 -5.60
C ALA A 9 7.73 24.55 -7.04
N SER A 10 8.87 24.21 -7.65
CA SER A 10 9.30 24.77 -8.93
C SER A 10 9.45 23.73 -10.04
N HIS A 11 8.60 22.71 -10.09
CA HIS A 11 8.35 21.96 -11.33
C HIS A 11 7.06 22.46 -11.96
N SER A 12 7.15 23.58 -12.66
CA SER A 12 6.06 24.12 -13.46
C SER A 12 5.77 23.15 -14.61
N PHE A 13 4.58 22.53 -14.60
CA PHE A 13 4.09 21.72 -15.71
C PHE A 13 4.11 22.54 -17.01
N PRO A 14 4.53 21.96 -18.15
CA PRO A 14 4.63 22.71 -19.40
C PRO A 14 3.27 23.31 -19.79
N ALA A 15 3.27 24.62 -20.04
CA ALA A 15 2.11 25.37 -20.50
C ALA A 15 1.72 24.95 -21.92
N THR A 16 1.00 23.83 -22.05
CA THR A 16 0.54 23.29 -23.33
C THR A 16 -0.65 24.12 -23.85
N ARG A 17 -0.78 24.25 -25.19
CA ARG A 17 -1.80 25.02 -25.95
C ARG A 17 -3.26 24.67 -25.61
N ARG A 18 -4.13 25.62 -25.22
CA ARG A 18 -5.57 25.38 -24.84
C ARG A 18 -6.24 24.32 -25.73
N GLY A 19 -6.53 23.15 -25.15
CA GLY A 19 -7.15 21.99 -25.82
C GLY A 19 -8.54 21.67 -25.27
N PRO A 20 -9.25 20.70 -25.85
CA PRO A 20 -10.60 20.32 -25.41
C PRO A 20 -10.61 19.86 -23.96
N LEU A 21 -11.68 20.22 -23.24
CA LEU A 21 -11.90 19.90 -21.83
C LEU A 21 -12.93 18.77 -21.71
N GLN A 22 -12.67 17.85 -20.79
CA GLN A 22 -13.57 16.75 -20.45
C GLN A 22 -14.18 16.97 -19.07
N ARG A 23 -15.48 16.71 -18.96
CA ARG A 23 -16.17 16.66 -17.66
C ARG A 23 -15.82 15.35 -16.94
N SER A 24 -15.46 15.48 -15.68
CA SER A 24 -15.29 14.37 -14.75
C SER A 24 -16.29 14.48 -13.61
N TYR A 25 -16.73 13.34 -13.07
CA TYR A 25 -17.66 13.28 -11.96
C TYR A 25 -17.02 13.66 -10.61
N THR A 26 -15.75 13.30 -10.42
CA THR A 26 -15.04 13.45 -9.15
C THR A 26 -13.92 14.48 -9.19
N HIS A 27 -13.48 14.90 -10.37
CA HIS A 27 -12.40 15.87 -10.55
C HIS A 27 -12.91 17.17 -11.19
N PRO A 28 -12.22 18.31 -10.99
CA PRO A 28 -12.43 19.52 -11.79
C PRO A 28 -12.24 19.22 -13.29
N LEU A 29 -12.74 20.10 -14.16
CA LEU A 29 -12.60 19.96 -15.62
C LEU A 29 -11.19 19.50 -16.00
N LEU A 30 -11.12 18.31 -16.61
CA LEU A 30 -9.89 17.69 -17.06
C LEU A 30 -9.57 18.19 -18.45
N ARG A 31 -8.30 18.31 -18.75
CA ARG A 31 -7.79 18.63 -20.07
C ARG A 31 -7.51 17.35 -20.82
N TYR A 32 -8.10 17.25 -22.00
CA TYR A 32 -7.82 16.16 -22.91
C TYR A 32 -6.44 16.36 -23.55
N LEU A 33 -5.60 15.33 -23.50
CA LEU A 33 -4.30 15.29 -24.15
C LEU A 33 -4.30 14.29 -25.29
N SER A 34 -3.46 14.54 -26.30
CA SER A 34 -3.08 13.47 -27.23
C SER A 34 -2.28 12.39 -26.49
N GLN A 35 -2.26 11.16 -27.02
CA GLN A 35 -1.49 10.08 -26.39
C GLN A 35 0.00 10.43 -26.27
N GLN A 36 0.57 11.12 -27.26
CA GLN A 36 1.98 11.53 -27.25
C GLN A 36 2.29 12.52 -26.12
N GLU A 37 1.45 13.55 -25.94
CA GLU A 37 1.56 14.51 -24.84
C GLU A 37 1.34 13.83 -23.49
N GLY A 38 0.34 12.94 -23.39
CA GLY A 38 0.06 12.18 -22.17
C GLY A 38 1.23 11.31 -21.73
N ILE A 39 1.88 10.62 -22.67
CA ILE A 39 3.09 9.84 -22.40
C ILE A 39 4.23 10.74 -21.90
N HIS A 40 4.39 11.94 -22.47
CA HIS A 40 5.40 12.90 -22.01
C HIS A 40 5.15 13.33 -20.57
N VAL A 41 3.91 13.71 -20.23
CA VAL A 41 3.51 14.07 -18.86
C VAL A 41 3.74 12.91 -17.89
N LEU A 42 3.40 11.67 -18.27
CA LEU A 42 3.67 10.50 -17.42
C LEU A 42 5.17 10.29 -17.18
N LYS A 43 6.03 10.54 -18.18
CA LYS A 43 7.49 10.43 -18.02
C LYS A 43 8.03 11.48 -17.04
N GLU A 44 7.56 12.72 -17.11
CA GLU A 44 7.95 13.77 -16.17
C GLU A 44 7.56 13.41 -14.74
N ILE A 45 6.30 13.00 -14.53
CA ILE A 45 5.80 12.57 -13.22
C ILE A 45 6.57 11.35 -12.72
N HIS A 46 6.86 10.39 -13.60
CA HIS A 46 7.59 9.17 -13.25
C HIS A 46 9.03 9.46 -12.85
N ASN A 47 9.74 10.31 -13.58
CA ASN A 47 11.13 10.65 -13.27
C ASN A 47 11.25 11.32 -11.88
N GLY A 48 10.24 12.10 -11.47
CA GLY A 48 10.18 12.66 -10.11
C GLY A 48 9.80 11.66 -9.01
N TYR A 49 9.34 10.45 -9.34
CA TYR A 49 8.73 9.51 -8.37
C TYR A 49 9.17 8.05 -8.52
N CYS A 50 10.15 7.77 -9.39
CA CYS A 50 10.60 6.42 -9.73
C CYS A 50 11.15 5.68 -8.50
N GLY A 51 10.65 4.46 -8.22
CA GLY A 51 11.09 3.64 -7.08
C GLY A 51 9.96 2.83 -6.44
N ALA A 52 10.07 2.51 -5.15
CA ALA A 52 9.08 1.73 -4.37
C ALA A 52 7.65 2.30 -4.42
N TYR A 53 7.52 3.60 -4.70
CA TYR A 53 6.27 4.33 -4.71
C TYR A 53 5.69 4.56 -6.12
N ALA A 54 6.37 4.11 -7.18
CA ALA A 54 5.93 4.28 -8.56
C ALA A 54 4.97 3.16 -8.99
N GLY A 55 3.73 3.24 -8.52
CA GLY A 55 2.65 2.37 -8.99
C GLY A 55 1.96 2.91 -10.24
N THR A 56 1.50 2.02 -11.12
CA THR A 56 0.68 2.37 -12.31
C THR A 56 -0.50 3.27 -11.93
N TRP A 57 -1.18 2.95 -10.83
CA TRP A 57 -2.29 3.73 -10.29
C TRP A 57 -1.86 5.12 -9.82
N ILE A 58 -0.74 5.21 -9.10
CA ILE A 58 -0.22 6.48 -8.54
C ILE A 58 0.13 7.45 -9.68
N LEU A 59 0.75 6.93 -10.73
CA LEU A 59 1.14 7.72 -11.90
C LEU A 59 -0.09 8.29 -12.63
N ALA A 60 -1.08 7.44 -12.92
CA ALA A 60 -2.32 7.87 -13.54
C ALA A 60 -3.11 8.86 -12.65
N ASN A 61 -3.17 8.59 -11.33
CA ASN A 61 -3.87 9.46 -10.40
C ASN A 61 -3.20 10.83 -10.27
N LYS A 62 -1.86 10.90 -10.25
CA LYS A 62 -1.14 12.18 -10.28
C LYS A 62 -1.42 12.98 -11.56
N ALA A 63 -1.47 12.32 -12.71
CA ALA A 63 -1.86 12.99 -13.96
C ALA A 63 -3.31 13.53 -13.90
N LEU A 64 -4.25 12.78 -13.32
CA LEU A 64 -5.63 13.23 -13.08
C LEU A 64 -5.70 14.41 -12.11
N MET A 65 -4.92 14.39 -11.03
CA MET A 65 -4.83 15.50 -10.07
C MET A 65 -4.20 16.76 -10.68
N ALA A 66 -3.27 16.58 -11.62
CA ALA A 66 -2.76 17.64 -12.48
C ALA A 66 -3.74 18.07 -13.59
N ARG A 67 -4.96 17.53 -13.57
CA ARG A 67 -6.07 17.82 -14.50
C ARG A 67 -5.80 17.40 -15.94
N TYR A 68 -5.00 16.36 -16.16
CA TYR A 68 -4.78 15.78 -17.49
C TYR A 68 -5.51 14.45 -17.65
N PHE A 69 -6.05 14.20 -18.83
CA PHE A 69 -6.73 12.96 -19.17
C PHE A 69 -6.50 12.57 -20.63
N TRP A 70 -6.37 11.27 -20.87
CA TRP A 70 -6.49 10.66 -22.18
C TRP A 70 -6.93 9.18 -22.00
N PRO A 71 -7.61 8.57 -22.98
CA PRO A 71 -8.27 7.27 -22.79
C PRO A 71 -7.33 6.13 -22.42
N THR A 72 -6.10 6.14 -22.95
CA THR A 72 -5.11 5.07 -22.75
C THR A 72 -4.20 5.29 -21.54
N MET A 73 -4.44 6.32 -20.71
CA MET A 73 -3.51 6.73 -19.65
C MET A 73 -3.10 5.62 -18.68
N LYS A 74 -4.05 4.74 -18.31
CA LYS A 74 -3.76 3.61 -17.40
C LYS A 74 -2.86 2.59 -18.06
N GLN A 75 -3.07 2.30 -19.35
CA GLN A 75 -2.27 1.36 -20.12
C GLN A 75 -0.87 1.93 -20.39
N ASP A 76 -0.78 3.20 -20.75
CA ASP A 76 0.49 3.89 -20.97
C ASP A 76 1.30 3.96 -19.66
N ALA A 77 0.66 4.26 -18.52
CA ALA A 77 1.30 4.22 -17.21
C ALA A 77 1.81 2.83 -16.84
N LYS A 78 1.02 1.77 -17.13
CA LYS A 78 1.43 0.38 -16.89
C LYS A 78 2.67 0.02 -17.71
N GLN A 79 2.66 0.36 -18.99
CA GLN A 79 3.80 0.10 -19.88
C GLN A 79 5.05 0.85 -19.42
N LEU A 80 4.89 2.08 -18.94
CA LEU A 80 6.02 2.89 -18.47
C LEU A 80 6.65 2.30 -17.20
N VAL A 81 5.84 1.92 -16.21
CA VAL A 81 6.31 1.27 -14.98
C VAL A 81 6.95 -0.08 -15.28
N ASN A 82 6.36 -0.88 -16.18
CA ASN A 82 6.91 -2.18 -16.58
C ASN A 82 8.25 -2.09 -17.31
N LYS A 83 8.49 -1.01 -18.06
CA LYS A 83 9.77 -0.78 -18.75
C LYS A 83 10.85 -0.22 -17.82
N CYS A 84 10.48 0.25 -16.63
CA CYS A 84 11.41 0.85 -15.70
C CYS A 84 12.04 -0.22 -14.79
N GLU A 85 13.35 -0.45 -14.92
CA GLU A 85 14.10 -1.37 -14.07
C GLU A 85 14.04 -0.98 -12.59
N GLY A 86 14.07 0.33 -12.29
CA GLY A 86 13.98 0.84 -10.92
C GLY A 86 12.65 0.46 -10.27
N CYS A 87 11.54 0.59 -10.99
CA CYS A 87 10.23 0.17 -10.51
C CYS A 87 10.12 -1.35 -10.39
N GLN A 88 10.66 -2.09 -11.37
CA GLN A 88 10.61 -3.56 -11.38
C GLN A 88 11.37 -4.20 -10.22
N LYS A 89 12.56 -3.68 -9.89
CA LYS A 89 13.36 -4.15 -8.74
C LYS A 89 12.60 -4.03 -7.42
N HIS A 90 11.79 -2.99 -7.24
CA HIS A 90 10.97 -2.84 -6.04
C HIS A 90 9.72 -3.71 -6.08
N PHE A 91 9.10 -3.86 -7.24
CA PHE A 91 7.94 -4.73 -7.43
C PHE A 91 8.25 -6.19 -7.03
N SER A 92 9.41 -6.72 -7.45
CA SER A 92 9.82 -8.08 -7.08
C SER A 92 10.06 -8.27 -5.58
N LEU A 93 10.47 -7.21 -4.85
CA LEU A 93 10.61 -7.24 -3.40
C LEU A 93 9.25 -7.34 -2.69
N ILE A 94 8.24 -6.62 -3.17
CA ILE A 94 6.87 -6.64 -2.60
C ILE A 94 6.21 -8.01 -2.81
N HIS A 95 6.47 -8.66 -3.95
CA HIS A 95 5.87 -9.95 -4.30
C HIS A 95 6.66 -11.17 -3.82
N ARG A 96 7.66 -10.99 -2.96
CA ARG A 96 8.41 -12.11 -2.40
C ARG A 96 7.49 -12.93 -1.47
N PRO A 97 7.46 -14.27 -1.59
CA PRO A 97 6.69 -15.09 -0.65
C PRO A 97 7.18 -14.84 0.77
N ALA A 98 6.23 -14.73 1.70
CA ALA A 98 6.54 -14.59 3.13
C ALA A 98 7.40 -15.79 3.55
N GLN A 99 8.57 -15.51 4.12
CA GLN A 99 9.38 -16.57 4.72
C GLN A 99 8.61 -17.11 5.93
N PRO A 100 8.66 -18.43 6.19
CA PRO A 100 8.04 -19.00 7.38
C PRO A 100 8.68 -18.35 8.61
N LEU A 101 7.92 -17.49 9.29
CA LEU A 101 8.33 -16.90 10.55
C LEU A 101 8.33 -18.04 11.57
N THR A 102 9.49 -18.40 12.11
CA THR A 102 9.55 -19.25 13.31
C THR A 102 8.91 -18.45 14.43
N THR A 103 7.70 -18.83 14.82
CA THR A 103 7.04 -18.24 15.99
C THR A 103 7.87 -18.60 17.21
N MET A 104 8.58 -17.62 17.77
CA MET A 104 9.16 -17.74 19.09
C MET A 104 8.00 -17.66 20.08
N LEU A 105 7.25 -18.76 20.20
CA LEU A 105 6.28 -18.93 21.26
C LEU A 105 7.10 -18.95 22.55
N SER A 106 7.20 -17.81 23.23
CA SER A 106 7.50 -17.85 24.65
C SER A 106 6.40 -18.72 25.26
N PRO A 107 6.70 -19.88 25.86
CA PRO A 107 5.68 -20.67 26.52
C PRO A 107 5.10 -19.78 27.62
N CYS A 108 3.90 -19.26 27.40
CA CYS A 108 3.19 -18.55 28.43
C CYS A 108 2.81 -19.62 29.45
N LEU A 109 3.54 -19.68 30.57
CA LEU A 109 3.44 -20.74 31.58
C LEU A 109 2.05 -20.86 32.25
N PHE A 110 1.06 -20.05 31.84
CA PHE A 110 -0.31 -20.07 32.33
C PHE A 110 -1.37 -20.30 31.24
N ALA A 111 -0.98 -20.51 29.97
CA ALA A 111 -1.94 -20.68 28.88
C ALA A 111 -2.66 -22.03 28.88
N GLN A 112 -2.17 -23.01 29.64
CA GLN A 112 -2.78 -24.34 29.74
C GLN A 112 -2.74 -24.82 31.19
N TRP A 113 -3.89 -24.78 31.86
CA TRP A 113 -4.13 -25.44 33.13
C TRP A 113 -5.44 -26.21 33.02
N GLY A 114 -5.42 -27.49 33.36
CA GLY A 114 -6.61 -28.34 33.41
C GLY A 114 -7.13 -28.40 34.84
N ILE A 115 -8.43 -28.19 35.03
CA ILE A 115 -9.11 -28.50 36.29
C ILE A 115 -9.53 -29.95 36.24
N ASP A 116 -9.09 -30.75 37.20
CA ASP A 116 -9.65 -32.07 37.47
C ASP A 116 -10.45 -32.04 38.78
N ILE A 117 -11.71 -32.46 38.74
CA ILE A 117 -12.57 -32.51 39.92
C ILE A 117 -12.51 -33.94 40.44
N VAL A 118 -11.73 -34.14 41.51
CA VAL A 118 -11.65 -35.43 42.21
C VAL A 118 -13.02 -35.74 42.84
N GLY A 119 -13.59 -36.89 42.47
CA GLY A 119 -14.92 -37.33 42.89
C GLY A 119 -14.98 -37.84 44.35
N SER A 120 -16.15 -37.62 44.96
CA SER A 120 -16.70 -38.12 46.23
C SER A 120 -15.73 -38.64 47.30
N PHE A 121 -15.50 -37.83 48.34
CA PHE A 121 -14.87 -38.28 49.57
C PHE A 121 -15.84 -39.14 50.39
N HIS A 122 -15.47 -40.39 50.63
CA HIS A 122 -16.18 -41.27 51.58
C HIS A 122 -15.82 -40.81 53.00
N TRP A 123 -16.76 -40.20 53.73
CA TRP A 123 -16.58 -39.93 55.15
C TRP A 123 -16.62 -41.25 55.92
N LEU A 124 -15.46 -41.78 56.28
CA LEU A 124 -15.37 -42.89 57.24
C LEU A 124 -15.19 -42.28 58.63
N GLY A 125 -16.28 -42.20 59.41
CA GLY A 125 -16.20 -41.88 60.82
C GLY A 125 -17.47 -41.27 61.41
N ALA A 126 -18.46 -42.10 61.72
CA ALA A 126 -19.34 -41.91 62.88
C ALA A 126 -20.31 -43.09 63.00
N LYS A 127 -19.83 -44.21 63.54
CA LYS A 127 -20.67 -45.14 64.31
C LYS A 127 -19.83 -45.67 65.46
N GLU A 128 -20.07 -45.13 66.65
CA GLU A 128 -19.79 -45.82 67.90
C GLU A 128 -21.11 -45.82 68.66
N ASN A 129 -21.74 -46.99 68.70
CA ASN A 129 -22.87 -47.27 69.58
C ASN A 129 -22.32 -48.03 70.80
N PHE A 130 -23.03 -47.88 71.92
CA PHE A 130 -22.96 -48.57 73.22
C PHE A 130 -22.22 -47.84 74.35
N SER A 131 -23.00 -47.23 75.27
CA SER A 131 -23.52 -47.97 76.43
C SER A 131 -24.87 -47.43 76.88
#